data_AF-A0AAE4FSA3-F1
#
_entry.id   AF-A0AAE4FSA3-F1
#
_cell.length_a   1.000
_cell.length_b   1.000
_cell.length_c   1.000
_cell.angle_alpha   90.00
_cell.angle_beta   90.00
_cell.angle_gamma   90.00
#
_symmetry.space_group_name_H-M   'P 1'
#
loop_
_entity.id
_entity.type
_entity.pdbx_description
1 polymer ?
#
loop_
_entity_poly.entity_id
_entity_poly.type
_entity_poly.pdbx_seq_one_letter_code
_entity_poly.pdbx_strand_id
1 'polypeptide(L)'
;MKLGSILISALVVGSAIVIQAPAYGDAVTARCDIYPQGDDRATYSGQCSFSQRQGVVAIKLASGQHYDLVPVGDRPGHYLDQNQKPAYRQAGLGDRGQIYRLEKVSIFVYWDAAPYTPANPQSLPK
;
A
#
# COMPACT_ATOMS: atom_id res chain seq x y z
N MET A 1 63.02 -29.06 24.84
CA MET A 1 62.27 -29.05 23.56
C MET A 1 60.81 -28.75 23.87
N LYS A 2 60.26 -27.73 23.18
CA LYS A 2 58.85 -27.39 22.90
C LYS A 2 57.85 -27.17 24.06
N LEU A 3 57.63 -25.88 24.38
CA LEU A 3 56.36 -25.36 24.91
C LEU A 3 55.29 -25.43 23.80
N GLY A 4 54.14 -26.02 24.10
CA GLY A 4 52.97 -26.06 23.21
C GLY A 4 51.97 -24.97 23.60
N SER A 5 51.83 -23.96 22.74
CA SER A 5 50.81 -22.92 22.82
C SER A 5 49.43 -23.50 22.52
N ILE A 6 48.43 -23.23 23.36
CA ILE A 6 47.01 -23.49 23.03
C ILE A 6 46.30 -22.15 22.87
N LEU A 7 45.63 -22.04 21.73
CA LEU A 7 45.03 -20.86 21.15
C LEU A 7 43.67 -20.50 21.79
N ILE A 8 43.42 -19.20 21.77
CA ILE A 8 42.25 -18.45 22.22
C ILE A 8 41.01 -18.83 21.39
N SER A 9 39.83 -18.92 22.00
CA SER A 9 38.55 -18.85 21.29
C SER A 9 37.66 -17.80 21.95
N ALA A 10 37.68 -16.59 21.39
CA ALA A 10 36.80 -15.50 21.78
C ALA A 10 35.46 -15.66 21.04
N LEU A 11 34.38 -15.89 21.79
CA LEU A 11 33.00 -15.85 21.29
C LEU A 11 32.61 -14.39 21.04
N VAL A 12 32.56 -13.97 19.77
CA VAL A 12 31.96 -12.70 19.38
C VAL A 12 30.46 -12.93 19.17
N VAL A 13 29.64 -12.52 20.14
CA VAL A 13 28.18 -12.42 19.97
C VAL A 13 27.89 -11.09 19.27
N GLY A 14 27.77 -11.13 17.95
CA GLY A 14 27.37 -9.98 17.14
C GLY A 14 25.84 -9.88 17.06
N SER A 15 25.24 -8.95 17.80
CA SER A 15 23.82 -8.61 17.67
C SER A 15 23.59 -7.87 16.35
N ALA A 16 23.01 -8.54 15.35
CA ALA A 16 22.58 -7.91 14.11
C ALA A 16 21.30 -7.08 14.37
N ILE A 17 21.44 -5.76 14.43
CA ILE A 17 20.30 -4.83 14.37
C ILE A 17 19.78 -4.89 12.93
N VAL A 18 18.70 -5.63 12.70
CA VAL A 18 17.99 -5.62 11.42
C VAL A 18 17.18 -4.32 11.35
N ILE A 19 17.72 -3.33 10.67
CA ILE A 19 16.99 -2.12 10.31
C ILE A 19 15.95 -2.53 9.26
N GLN A 20 14.70 -2.69 9.69
CA GLN A 20 13.58 -2.97 8.79
C GLN A 20 13.27 -1.70 8.00
N ALA A 21 13.85 -1.56 6.81
CA ALA A 21 13.40 -0.56 5.85
C ALA A 21 11.97 -0.93 5.38
N PRO A 22 11.03 0.03 5.27
CA PRO A 22 9.72 -0.26 4.70
C PRO A 22 9.91 -0.68 3.24
N ALA A 23 9.61 -1.94 2.94
CA ALA A 23 9.62 -2.45 1.58
C ALA A 23 8.43 -1.86 0.81
N TYR A 24 8.67 -0.75 0.10
CA TYR A 24 7.79 -0.22 -0.94
C TYR A 24 7.79 -1.15 -2.17
N GLY A 25 7.35 -2.40 -2.04
CA GLY A 25 7.02 -3.22 -3.21
C GLY A 25 5.95 -2.54 -4.10
N ASP A 26 6.16 -2.61 -5.40
CA ASP A 26 5.22 -2.44 -6.53
C ASP A 26 3.96 -1.61 -6.25
N ALA A 27 4.12 -0.41 -5.68
CA ALA A 27 3.03 0.54 -5.57
C ALA A 27 3.01 1.37 -6.85
N VAL A 28 1.84 1.47 -7.46
CA VAL A 28 1.65 2.27 -8.67
C VAL A 28 1.10 3.64 -8.32
N THR A 29 1.50 4.64 -9.08
CA THR A 29 0.87 5.96 -9.05
C THR A 29 -0.45 5.89 -9.80
N ALA A 30 -1.52 6.34 -9.15
CA ALA A 30 -2.89 6.33 -9.66
C ALA A 30 -3.57 7.68 -9.39
N ARG A 31 -4.74 7.91 -9.99
CA ARG A 31 -5.69 8.93 -9.51
C ARG A 31 -6.72 8.25 -8.61
N CYS A 32 -7.00 8.83 -7.47
CA CYS A 32 -8.07 8.40 -6.58
C CYS A 32 -9.14 9.49 -6.43
N ASP A 33 -10.40 9.10 -6.59
CA ASP A 33 -11.55 9.93 -6.25
C ASP A 33 -12.29 9.32 -5.05
N ILE A 34 -12.59 10.13 -4.03
CA ILE A 34 -13.29 9.70 -2.81
C ILE A 34 -14.69 10.29 -2.81
N TYR A 35 -15.69 9.43 -2.83
CA TYR A 35 -17.10 9.79 -2.75
C TYR A 35 -17.64 9.38 -1.39
N PRO A 36 -18.21 10.28 -0.59
CA PRO A 36 -19.01 9.90 0.57
C PRO A 36 -20.13 8.93 0.18
N GLN A 37 -20.54 8.07 1.10
CA GLN A 37 -21.64 7.14 0.84
C GLN A 37 -22.92 7.90 0.46
N GLY A 38 -23.50 7.55 -0.69
CA GLY A 38 -24.73 8.16 -1.20
C GLY A 38 -24.54 9.51 -1.90
N ASP A 39 -23.32 10.03 -1.95
CA ASP A 39 -22.98 11.28 -2.64
C ASP A 39 -22.43 10.96 -4.05
N ASP A 40 -22.80 11.79 -5.02
CA ASP A 40 -22.31 11.73 -6.41
C ASP A 40 -21.14 12.69 -6.65
N ARG A 41 -20.77 13.49 -5.65
CA ARG A 41 -19.63 14.40 -5.70
C ARG A 41 -18.44 13.86 -4.90
N ALA A 42 -17.28 13.87 -5.54
CA ALA A 42 -16.04 13.52 -4.85
C ALA A 42 -15.64 14.63 -3.86
N THR A 43 -15.31 14.25 -2.62
CA THR A 43 -14.70 15.13 -1.61
C THR A 43 -13.19 15.21 -1.75
N TYR A 44 -12.59 14.29 -2.50
CA TYR A 44 -11.19 14.30 -2.89
C TYR A 44 -11.07 13.79 -4.32
N SER A 45 -10.22 14.43 -5.12
CA SER A 45 -9.72 13.91 -6.41
C SER A 45 -8.26 14.31 -6.53
N GLY A 46 -7.37 13.34 -6.73
CA GLY A 46 -5.94 13.60 -6.79
C GLY A 46 -5.08 12.35 -6.91
N GLN A 47 -3.76 12.56 -6.92
CA GLN A 47 -2.80 11.47 -6.98
C GLN A 47 -2.88 10.59 -5.72
N CYS A 48 -2.79 9.28 -5.90
CA CYS A 48 -2.63 8.32 -4.84
C CYS A 48 -1.58 7.27 -5.21
N SER A 49 -1.06 6.59 -4.19
CA SER A 49 -0.31 5.35 -4.35
C SER A 49 -1.24 4.18 -4.08
N PHE A 50 -1.30 3.25 -5.03
CA PHE A 50 -2.08 2.02 -4.93
C PHE A 50 -1.14 0.81 -4.92
N SER A 51 -1.36 -0.14 -4.02
CA SER A 51 -0.67 -1.44 -4.08
C SER A 51 -1.61 -2.56 -3.70
N GLN A 52 -1.39 -3.74 -4.29
CA GLN A 52 -2.06 -4.97 -3.90
C GLN A 52 -1.02 -6.09 -3.76
N ARG A 53 -0.75 -6.53 -2.53
CA ARG A 53 0.24 -7.59 -2.25
C ARG A 53 -0.36 -8.63 -1.33
N GLN A 54 -0.22 -9.90 -1.72
CA GLN A 54 -0.78 -11.04 -0.97
C GLN A 54 -2.29 -10.85 -0.66
N GLY A 55 -3.01 -10.21 -1.59
CA GLY A 55 -4.43 -9.88 -1.45
C GLY A 55 -4.72 -8.61 -0.65
N VAL A 56 -3.83 -8.12 0.21
CA VAL A 56 -3.99 -6.85 0.93
C VAL A 56 -3.93 -5.69 -0.06
N VAL A 57 -4.88 -4.76 0.04
CA VAL A 57 -4.90 -3.53 -0.76
C VAL A 57 -4.54 -2.36 0.13
N ALA A 58 -3.56 -1.55 -0.29
CA ALA A 58 -3.22 -0.29 0.36
C ALA A 58 -3.40 0.87 -0.61
N ILE A 59 -4.16 1.87 -0.20
CA ILE A 59 -4.44 3.10 -0.97
C ILE A 59 -4.04 4.29 -0.12
N LYS A 60 -2.98 5.00 -0.53
CA LYS A 60 -2.48 6.19 0.17
C LYS A 60 -2.70 7.43 -0.69
N LEU A 61 -3.57 8.33 -0.24
CA LEU A 61 -3.83 9.61 -0.91
C LEU A 61 -2.65 10.56 -0.71
N ALA A 62 -2.40 11.44 -1.68
CA ALA A 62 -1.38 12.48 -1.53
C ALA A 62 -1.69 13.46 -0.37
N SER A 63 -2.94 13.56 0.08
CA SER A 63 -3.35 14.32 1.27
C SER A 63 -2.90 13.69 2.59
N GLY A 64 -2.37 12.46 2.57
CA GLY A 64 -1.89 11.72 3.75
C GLY A 64 -2.89 10.70 4.31
N GLN A 65 -4.16 10.77 3.91
CA GLN A 65 -5.15 9.75 4.28
C GLN A 65 -4.84 8.40 3.60
N HIS A 66 -5.07 7.30 4.31
CA HIS A 66 -4.81 5.95 3.81
C HIS A 66 -5.97 4.99 4.09
N TYR A 67 -6.06 3.95 3.27
CA TYR A 67 -7.04 2.88 3.37
C TYR A 67 -6.32 1.56 3.17
N ASP A 68 -6.30 0.74 4.22
CA ASP A 68 -5.78 -0.62 4.17
C ASP A 68 -6.95 -1.60 4.23
N LEU A 69 -7.01 -2.51 3.26
CA LEU A 69 -8.08 -3.48 3.09
C LEU A 69 -7.49 -4.88 3.15
N VAL A 70 -7.83 -5.63 4.19
CA VAL A 70 -7.35 -6.98 4.44
C VAL A 70 -8.34 -8.00 3.87
N PRO A 71 -7.91 -8.97 3.05
CA PRO A 71 -8.82 -9.94 2.45
C PRO A 71 -9.48 -10.84 3.50
N VAL A 72 -10.74 -11.23 3.24
CA VAL A 72 -11.51 -12.11 4.15
C VAL A 72 -11.70 -13.49 3.53
N GLY A 73 -10.99 -14.47 4.11
CA GLY A 73 -10.98 -15.85 3.62
C GLY A 73 -10.55 -15.93 2.15
N ASP A 74 -11.04 -16.95 1.45
CA ASP A 74 -10.65 -17.20 0.05
C ASP A 74 -11.61 -16.55 -0.97
N ARG A 75 -12.26 -15.45 -0.59
CA ARG A 75 -13.22 -14.73 -1.45
C ARG A 75 -12.60 -13.47 -2.06
N PRO A 76 -12.24 -13.47 -3.36
CA PRO A 76 -11.65 -12.31 -4.00
C PRO A 76 -12.60 -11.11 -3.94
N GLY A 77 -12.04 -9.93 -3.63
CA GLY A 77 -12.81 -8.69 -3.60
C GLY A 77 -13.58 -8.44 -2.30
N HIS A 78 -13.48 -9.32 -1.30
CA HIS A 78 -14.05 -9.12 0.03
C HIS A 78 -12.95 -8.77 1.03
N TYR A 79 -13.13 -7.68 1.76
CA TYR A 79 -12.13 -7.14 2.66
C TYR A 79 -12.73 -6.67 3.99
N LEU A 80 -11.86 -6.50 4.99
CA LEU A 80 -12.07 -5.65 6.14
C LEU A 80 -11.19 -4.41 6.02
N ASP A 81 -11.72 -3.25 6.35
CA ASP A 81 -10.92 -2.03 6.49
C ASP A 81 -10.17 -1.99 7.83
N GLN A 82 -9.37 -0.94 8.01
CA GLN A 82 -8.64 -0.62 9.24
C GLN A 82 -9.49 -0.57 10.52
N ASN A 83 -10.82 -0.42 10.41
CA ASN A 83 -11.78 -0.41 11.51
C ASN A 83 -12.57 -1.72 11.64
N GLN A 84 -12.14 -2.79 10.97
CA GLN A 84 -12.83 -4.09 10.89
C GLN A 84 -14.23 -3.98 10.27
N LYS A 85 -14.47 -2.98 9.42
CA LYS A 85 -15.72 -2.83 8.67
C LYS A 85 -15.60 -3.48 7.30
N PRO A 86 -16.69 -4.08 6.77
CA PRO A 86 -16.66 -4.69 5.45
C PRO A 86 -16.33 -3.67 4.36
N ALA A 87 -15.49 -4.09 3.41
CA ALA A 87 -15.20 -3.37 2.20
C ALA A 87 -15.19 -4.31 1.00
N TYR A 88 -15.58 -3.81 -0.18
CA TYR A 88 -15.78 -4.63 -1.37
C TYR A 88 -15.13 -4.01 -2.59
N ARG A 89 -14.40 -4.81 -3.36
CA ARG A 89 -13.99 -4.43 -4.72
C ARG A 89 -15.13 -4.69 -5.68
N GLN A 90 -15.50 -3.66 -6.45
CA GLN A 90 -16.57 -3.72 -7.45
C GLN A 90 -16.03 -3.43 -8.84
N ALA A 91 -16.68 -4.03 -9.84
CA ALA A 91 -16.54 -3.63 -11.23
C ALA A 91 -17.23 -2.28 -11.49
N GLY A 92 -16.96 -1.68 -12.65
CA GLY A 92 -17.62 -0.42 -13.08
C GLY A 92 -16.71 0.55 -13.84
N LEU A 93 -15.39 0.34 -13.75
CA LEU A 93 -14.41 1.17 -14.48
C LEU A 93 -13.81 0.47 -15.73
N GLY A 94 -14.08 -0.82 -15.93
CA GLY A 94 -13.43 -1.61 -16.98
C GLY A 94 -11.91 -1.57 -16.83
N ASP A 95 -11.20 -1.40 -17.93
CA ASP A 95 -9.73 -1.36 -17.95
C ASP A 95 -9.16 -0.04 -17.40
N ARG A 96 -10.01 0.93 -17.03
CA ARG A 96 -9.54 2.22 -16.51
C ARG A 96 -9.18 2.20 -15.03
N GLY A 97 -9.63 1.20 -14.28
CA GLY A 97 -9.51 1.27 -12.83
C GLY A 97 -10.26 0.21 -12.02
N GLN A 98 -10.30 0.43 -10.71
CA GLN A 98 -11.04 -0.37 -9.74
C GLN A 98 -11.85 0.51 -8.79
N ILE A 99 -12.95 -0.04 -8.26
CA ILE A 99 -13.79 0.64 -7.27
C ILE A 99 -13.72 -0.16 -5.97
N TYR A 100 -13.49 0.53 -4.85
CA TYR A 100 -13.59 -0.02 -3.51
C TYR A 100 -14.72 0.67 -2.76
N ARG A 101 -15.71 -0.09 -2.30
CA ARG A 101 -16.82 0.41 -1.47
C ARG A 101 -16.56 0.07 -0.02
N LEU A 102 -16.41 1.08 0.82
CA LEU A 102 -16.33 0.97 2.28
C LEU A 102 -17.66 1.43 2.89
N GLU A 103 -17.83 1.23 4.20
CA GLU A 103 -19.05 1.62 4.93
C GLU A 103 -19.44 3.09 4.69
N LYS A 104 -18.46 4.01 4.71
CA LYS A 104 -18.72 5.47 4.65
C LYS A 104 -18.32 6.14 3.35
N VAL A 105 -17.51 5.49 2.53
CA VAL A 105 -16.95 6.10 1.31
C VAL A 105 -16.81 5.07 0.20
N SER A 106 -16.75 5.56 -1.03
CA SER A 106 -16.36 4.81 -2.20
C SER A 106 -15.07 5.42 -2.77
N ILE A 107 -14.10 4.56 -3.08
CA ILE A 107 -12.80 4.94 -3.60
C ILE A 107 -12.73 4.44 -5.03
N PHE A 108 -12.63 5.37 -5.98
CA PHE A 108 -12.43 5.07 -7.39
C PHE A 108 -10.95 5.24 -7.68
N VAL A 109 -10.27 4.15 -8.02
CA VAL A 109 -8.85 4.14 -8.35
C VAL A 109 -8.72 4.03 -9.87
N TYR A 110 -8.16 5.05 -10.51
CA TYR A 110 -7.90 5.09 -11.94
C TYR A 110 -6.41 4.87 -12.21
N TRP A 111 -6.09 4.03 -13.20
CA TRP A 111 -4.71 3.73 -13.59
C TRP A 111 -4.05 4.89 -14.33
N ASP A 112 -4.84 5.73 -14.99
CA ASP A 112 -4.38 7.01 -15.48
C ASP A 112 -4.42 8.04 -14.33
N ALA A 113 -3.23 8.45 -13.90
CA ALA A 113 -3.06 9.43 -12.84
C ALA A 113 -3.21 10.89 -13.32
N ALA A 114 -3.39 11.14 -14.62
CA ALA A 114 -3.58 12.49 -15.14
C ALA A 114 -4.82 13.20 -14.55
N PRO A 115 -4.78 14.53 -14.40
CA PRO A 115 -3.65 15.44 -14.67
C PRO A 115 -2.62 15.51 -13.51
N TYR A 116 -2.72 14.62 -12.52
CA TYR A 116 -1.95 14.69 -11.28
C TYR A 116 -0.60 13.98 -11.35
N THR A 117 -0.21 13.44 -12.51
CA THR A 117 1.16 12.95 -12.70
C THR A 117 2.15 14.11 -12.57
N PRO A 118 3.19 14.01 -11.71
CA PRO A 118 4.28 14.97 -11.74
C PRO A 118 4.96 14.92 -13.11
N ALA A 119 5.39 16.07 -13.62
CA ALA A 119 6.02 16.23 -14.94
C ALA A 119 7.36 15.45 -15.11
N ASN A 120 7.80 14.67 -14.12
CA ASN A 120 8.98 13.81 -14.20
C ASN A 120 8.93 12.69 -13.13
N PRO A 121 8.90 11.40 -13.52
CA PRO A 121 8.97 10.27 -12.58
C PRO A 121 10.30 10.13 -11.82
N GLN A 122 11.35 10.88 -12.19
CA GLN A 122 12.72 10.70 -11.67
C GLN A 122 13.08 11.62 -10.49
N SER A 123 12.15 12.44 -9.98
CA SER A 123 12.44 13.40 -8.90
C SER A 123 12.06 12.91 -7.49
N LEU A 124 11.85 11.61 -7.28
CA LEU A 124 11.67 11.08 -5.93
C LEU A 124 13.05 10.93 -5.26
N PRO A 125 13.27 11.52 -4.06
CA PRO A 125 14.56 11.38 -3.37
C PRO A 125 14.84 9.89 -3.09
N LYS A 126 16.06 9.48 -3.43
CA LYS A 126 16.61 8.14 -3.17
C LYS A 126 16.77 7.88 -1.67
#